data_AF-A0A518E3P1-F1
#
_entry.id   AF-A0A518E3P1-F1
#
_cell.length_a   1.000
_cell.length_b   1.000
_cell.length_c   1.000
_cell.angle_alpha   90.00
_cell.angle_beta   90.00
_cell.angle_gamma   90.00
#
_symmetry.space_group_name_H-M   'P 1'
#
loop_
_entity.id
_entity.type
_entity.pdbx_description
1 polymer ?
#
loop_
_entity_poly.entity_id
_entity_poly.type
_entity_poly.pdbx_seq_one_letter_code
_entity_poly.pdbx_strand_id
1 'polypeptide(L)'
;MNRLGDLTASVAANVDQHSTRMRAINDELAASKYANPEKVVDAVTHLIQCNEEMQKKLAVANARLSDQQRELESRTNEARTDALTKLNNRRAFDDEMNRCRDEFQRRARPSSVLMLDVDHFKKFNDTHGHQAGDEVLKMVGRTLKGAVTCEQVVCRYGGEEFAIIFPGYTAQEAALLADKARSAIAEQPLEFDGKTLRVAASGGLAEFLPQEDGAAVVKRADQALYEAKKNGRNCGFWNNGQQNIKLAAEPKEVPAPVKEPVAEEPTVPAIQNRDPVTGLSNREAFIDDLSRRLAEWRRGGTVMSVIELKVDNYDQLIEKQGAAVGKVLLRTATQFLNAAMREMDHIGRTDEDRFGVLLPTAKLGDACNVADRLRSAIARCKLPLGKGQLQFTVSLGVVESRREETAEQLMLRVKEASNYASQQGGNCTCHHVGEKLVKATIQEATASPR
;
A
#
# COMPACT_ATOMS: atom_id res chain seq x y z
N MET A 1 -18.76 18.85 -15.12
CA MET A 1 -19.03 19.30 -13.73
C MET A 1 -20.53 19.30 -13.37
N ASN A 2 -21.50 19.38 -14.29
CA ASN A 2 -22.94 19.43 -13.92
C ASN A 2 -23.54 18.17 -13.27
N ARG A 3 -23.03 16.97 -13.55
CA ARG A 3 -23.71 15.72 -13.13
C ARG A 3 -23.66 15.40 -11.63
N LEU A 4 -22.67 15.91 -10.89
CA LEU A 4 -22.56 15.67 -9.45
C LEU A 4 -23.54 16.55 -8.66
N GLY A 5 -23.74 17.79 -9.15
CA GLY A 5 -24.74 18.73 -8.62
C GLY A 5 -26.17 18.24 -8.83
N ASP A 6 -26.44 17.64 -10.00
CA ASP A 6 -27.76 17.05 -10.28
C ASP A 6 -28.07 15.85 -9.37
N LEU A 7 -27.06 15.04 -9.05
CA LEU A 7 -27.23 13.88 -8.16
C LEU A 7 -27.41 14.30 -6.70
N THR A 8 -26.64 15.27 -6.20
CA THR A 8 -26.80 15.78 -4.83
C THR A 8 -28.12 16.53 -4.66
N ALA A 9 -28.56 17.30 -5.65
CA ALA A 9 -29.87 17.93 -5.66
C ALA A 9 -31.01 16.90 -5.68
N SER A 10 -30.87 15.83 -6.47
CA SER A 10 -31.85 14.75 -6.52
C SER A 10 -31.93 13.97 -5.20
N VAL A 11 -30.80 13.67 -4.56
CA VAL A 11 -30.77 13.00 -3.25
C VAL A 11 -31.37 13.90 -2.17
N ALA A 12 -31.04 15.19 -2.16
CA ALA A 12 -31.62 16.15 -1.22
C ALA A 12 -33.14 16.28 -1.37
N ALA A 13 -33.65 16.38 -2.61
CA ALA A 13 -35.09 16.43 -2.88
C ALA A 13 -35.82 15.15 -2.45
N ASN A 14 -35.21 13.97 -2.64
CA ASN A 14 -35.79 12.70 -2.20
C ASN A 14 -35.83 12.58 -0.66
N VAL A 15 -34.78 13.04 0.04
CA VAL A 15 -34.74 13.05 1.51
C VAL A 15 -35.77 14.03 2.09
N ASP A 16 -35.92 15.20 1.47
CA ASP A 16 -36.89 16.22 1.88
C ASP A 16 -38.34 15.71 1.72
N GLN A 17 -38.65 15.09 0.57
CA GLN A 17 -39.94 14.46 0.31
C GLN A 17 -40.27 13.35 1.31
N HIS A 18 -39.28 12.52 1.68
CA HIS A 18 -39.44 11.47 2.69
C HIS A 18 -39.66 12.05 4.09
N SER A 19 -38.90 13.08 4.47
CA SER A 19 -39.06 13.74 5.76
C SER A 19 -40.44 14.41 5.91
N THR A 20 -40.96 14.97 4.82
CA THR A 20 -42.30 15.58 4.78
C THR A 20 -43.40 14.53 4.92
N ARG A 21 -43.26 13.38 4.24
CA ARG A 21 -44.19 12.24 4.39
C ARG A 21 -44.15 11.65 5.81
N MET A 22 -42.98 11.50 6.40
CA MET A 22 -42.81 11.02 7.78
C MET A 22 -43.49 11.96 8.78
N ARG A 23 -43.37 13.29 8.57
CA ARG A 23 -44.02 14.30 9.42
C ARG A 23 -45.54 14.22 9.31
N ALA A 24 -46.07 14.08 8.09
CA ALA A 24 -47.52 13.94 7.87
C ALA A 24 -48.11 12.71 8.58
N ILE A 25 -47.44 11.55 8.49
CA ILE A 25 -47.87 10.32 9.16
C ILE A 25 -47.83 10.49 10.69
N ASN A 26 -46.80 11.14 11.21
CA ASN A 26 -46.65 11.40 12.65
C ASN A 26 -47.71 12.38 13.18
N ASP A 27 -48.04 13.43 12.41
CA ASP A 27 -49.07 14.40 12.76
C ASP A 27 -50.48 13.77 12.74
N GLU A 28 -50.73 12.85 11.79
CA GLU A 28 -51.99 12.11 11.66
C GLU A 28 -52.19 11.10 12.81
N LEU A 29 -51.10 10.47 13.28
CA LEU A 29 -51.08 9.64 14.49
C LEU A 29 -51.32 10.46 15.77
N ALA A 30 -50.71 11.66 15.87
CA ALA A 30 -50.83 12.52 17.04
C ALA A 30 -52.22 13.15 17.21
N ALA A 31 -52.95 13.38 16.12
CA ALA A 31 -54.30 13.96 16.14
C ALA A 31 -55.40 12.98 16.63
N SER A 32 -55.12 11.68 16.70
CA SER A 32 -56.10 10.65 17.07
C SER A 32 -56.16 10.41 18.60
N LYS A 33 -57.08 11.09 19.31
CA LYS A 33 -57.26 10.99 20.78
C LYS A 33 -57.61 9.59 21.32
N TYR A 34 -58.03 8.65 20.46
CA TYR A 34 -58.14 7.22 20.75
C TYR A 34 -57.63 6.48 19.51
N ALA A 35 -56.36 6.11 19.47
CA ALA A 35 -55.80 5.42 18.32
C ALA A 35 -56.43 4.02 18.20
N ASN A 36 -57.31 3.84 17.20
CA ASN A 36 -57.79 2.52 16.80
C ASN A 36 -56.56 1.66 16.44
N PRO A 37 -56.37 0.46 17.01
CA PRO A 37 -55.25 -0.43 16.70
C PRO A 37 -54.99 -0.62 15.19
N GLU A 38 -56.05 -0.68 14.38
CA GLU A 38 -55.94 -0.78 12.91
C GLU A 38 -55.23 0.43 12.28
N LYS A 39 -55.52 1.65 12.74
CA LYS A 39 -54.89 2.88 12.21
C LYS A 39 -53.41 2.96 12.54
N VAL A 40 -53.00 2.41 13.68
CA VAL A 40 -51.59 2.32 14.08
C VAL A 40 -50.86 1.30 13.23
N VAL A 41 -51.49 0.14 12.96
CA VAL A 41 -50.92 -0.90 12.08
C VAL A 41 -50.77 -0.40 10.64
N ASP A 42 -51.76 0.32 10.11
CA ASP A 42 -51.68 0.94 8.77
C ASP A 42 -50.55 1.98 8.69
N ALA A 43 -50.43 2.85 9.69
CA ALA A 43 -49.36 3.85 9.74
C ALA A 43 -47.98 3.20 9.83
N VAL A 44 -47.80 2.17 10.66
CA VAL A 44 -46.54 1.41 10.75
C VAL A 44 -46.22 0.68 9.44
N THR A 45 -47.22 0.12 8.77
CA THR A 45 -47.06 -0.56 7.47
C THR A 45 -46.59 0.43 6.40
N HIS A 46 -47.20 1.63 6.35
CA HIS A 46 -46.78 2.70 5.44
C HIS A 46 -45.37 3.24 5.75
N LEU A 47 -44.97 3.29 7.03
CA LEU A 47 -43.60 3.66 7.43
C LEU A 47 -42.57 2.64 6.96
N ILE A 48 -42.87 1.34 7.10
CA ILE A 48 -41.99 0.26 6.63
C ILE A 48 -41.83 0.35 5.11
N GLN A 49 -42.93 0.51 4.37
CA GLN A 49 -42.89 0.66 2.90
C GLN A 49 -42.09 1.90 2.47
N CYS A 50 -42.31 3.06 3.09
CA CYS A 50 -41.53 4.27 2.80
C CYS A 50 -40.02 4.07 3.06
N ASN A 51 -39.68 3.38 4.14
CA ASN A 51 -38.28 3.09 4.48
C ASN A 51 -37.65 2.12 3.48
N GLU A 52 -38.36 1.08 3.06
CA GLU A 52 -37.88 0.14 2.04
C GLU A 52 -37.64 0.82 0.69
N GLU A 53 -38.54 1.73 0.28
CA GLU A 53 -38.37 2.52 -0.94
C GLU A 53 -37.14 3.44 -0.85
N MET A 54 -36.94 4.10 0.29
CA MET A 54 -35.76 4.94 0.52
C MET A 54 -34.47 4.11 0.49
N GLN A 55 -34.45 2.94 1.13
CA GLN A 55 -33.30 2.04 1.12
C GLN A 55 -32.96 1.57 -0.30
N LYS A 56 -33.96 1.23 -1.12
CA LYS A 56 -33.76 0.89 -2.54
C LYS A 56 -33.15 2.05 -3.32
N LYS A 57 -33.65 3.27 -3.12
CA LYS A 57 -33.11 4.48 -3.78
C LYS A 57 -31.66 4.77 -3.36
N LEU A 58 -31.33 4.63 -2.08
CA LEU A 58 -29.97 4.78 -1.57
C LEU A 58 -29.01 3.73 -2.14
N ALA A 59 -29.46 2.47 -2.25
CA ALA A 59 -28.65 1.41 -2.85
C ALA A 59 -28.30 1.71 -4.32
N VAL A 60 -29.28 2.19 -5.11
CA VAL A 60 -29.06 2.59 -6.51
C VAL A 60 -28.11 3.79 -6.62
N ALA A 61 -28.28 4.80 -5.75
CA ALA A 61 -27.39 5.96 -5.73
C ALA A 61 -25.94 5.58 -5.37
N ASN A 62 -25.76 4.70 -4.38
CA ASN A 62 -24.44 4.21 -3.97
C ASN A 62 -23.76 3.39 -5.06
N ALA A 63 -24.50 2.53 -5.77
CA ALA A 63 -23.97 1.79 -6.91
C ALA A 63 -23.48 2.73 -8.01
N ARG A 64 -24.28 3.77 -8.33
CA ARG A 64 -23.93 4.77 -9.34
C ARG A 64 -22.70 5.59 -8.95
N LEU A 65 -22.57 5.97 -7.69
CA LEU A 65 -21.38 6.66 -7.17
C LEU A 65 -20.14 5.78 -7.27
N SER A 66 -20.25 4.50 -6.94
CA SER A 66 -19.14 3.54 -7.06
C SER A 66 -18.68 3.37 -8.50
N ASP A 67 -19.60 3.28 -9.46
CA ASP A 67 -19.27 3.18 -10.89
C ASP A 67 -18.59 4.46 -11.40
N GLN A 68 -19.07 5.63 -10.98
CA GLN A 68 -18.43 6.91 -11.32
C GLN A 68 -17.03 7.04 -10.73
N GLN A 69 -16.81 6.57 -9.49
CA GLN A 69 -15.48 6.51 -8.89
C GLN A 69 -14.54 5.62 -9.70
N ARG A 70 -14.98 4.43 -10.09
CA ARG A 70 -14.17 3.53 -10.94
C ARG A 70 -13.84 4.14 -12.30
N GLU A 71 -14.80 4.82 -12.92
CA GLU A 71 -14.57 5.49 -14.21
C GLU A 71 -13.55 6.63 -14.07
N LEU A 72 -13.65 7.41 -12.99
CA LEU A 72 -12.68 8.46 -12.67
C LEU A 72 -11.29 7.87 -12.41
N GLU A 73 -11.20 6.81 -11.62
CA GLU A 73 -9.95 6.09 -11.32
C GLU A 73 -9.31 5.47 -12.57
N SER A 74 -10.11 4.92 -13.48
CA SER A 74 -9.62 4.39 -14.77
C SER A 74 -9.02 5.51 -15.61
N ARG A 75 -9.73 6.64 -15.72
CA ARG A 75 -9.26 7.81 -16.50
C ARG A 75 -8.02 8.45 -15.89
N THR A 76 -7.92 8.53 -14.57
CA THR A 76 -6.71 9.04 -13.92
C THR A 76 -5.54 8.09 -14.09
N ASN A 77 -5.75 6.77 -13.99
CA ASN A 77 -4.69 5.79 -14.25
C ASN A 77 -4.20 5.82 -15.70
N GLU A 78 -5.10 5.92 -16.69
CA GLU A 78 -4.74 6.09 -18.10
C GLU A 78 -3.94 7.38 -18.33
N ALA A 79 -4.28 8.47 -17.63
CA ALA A 79 -3.56 9.73 -17.72
C ALA A 79 -2.19 9.73 -17.00
N ARG A 80 -1.94 8.76 -16.12
CA ARG A 80 -0.72 8.63 -15.28
C ARG A 80 0.23 7.53 -15.73
N THR A 81 -0.15 6.73 -16.72
CA THR A 81 0.66 5.61 -17.20
C THR A 81 1.22 5.87 -18.60
N ASP A 82 2.41 5.33 -18.87
CA ASP A 82 3.01 5.32 -20.20
C ASP A 82 2.40 4.19 -21.03
N ALA A 83 1.95 4.52 -22.25
CA ALA A 83 1.21 3.59 -23.10
C ALA A 83 2.04 2.37 -23.52
N LEU A 84 3.35 2.54 -23.71
CA LEU A 84 4.26 1.51 -24.21
C LEU A 84 4.70 0.54 -23.09
N THR A 85 5.21 1.09 -22.00
CA THR A 85 5.86 0.33 -20.91
C THR A 85 4.93 0.00 -19.76
N LYS A 86 3.74 0.65 -19.69
CA LYS A 86 2.78 0.58 -18.58
C LYS A 86 3.30 1.05 -17.23
N LEU A 87 4.48 1.67 -17.21
CA LEU A 87 5.01 2.36 -16.03
C LEU A 87 4.26 3.67 -15.79
N ASN A 88 4.54 4.30 -14.65
CA ASN A 88 4.13 5.69 -14.44
C ASN A 88 4.76 6.59 -15.49
N ASN A 89 4.03 7.58 -15.97
CA ASN A 89 4.54 8.55 -16.94
C ASN A 89 5.17 9.77 -16.24
N ARG A 90 5.68 10.71 -17.04
CA ARG A 90 6.23 11.99 -16.58
C ARG A 90 5.32 12.75 -15.61
N ARG A 91 4.01 12.80 -15.86
CA ARG A 91 3.07 13.48 -14.98
C ARG A 91 3.00 12.81 -13.60
N ALA A 92 2.92 11.49 -13.57
CA ALA A 92 2.93 10.73 -12.32
C ALA A 92 4.26 10.89 -11.56
N PHE A 93 5.38 10.99 -12.28
CA PHE A 93 6.68 11.33 -11.69
C PHE A 93 6.66 12.71 -11.02
N ASP A 94 6.19 13.75 -11.72
CA ASP A 94 6.19 15.12 -11.20
C ASP A 94 5.29 15.24 -9.94
N ASP A 95 4.14 14.58 -9.94
CA ASP A 95 3.24 14.54 -8.78
C ASP A 95 3.88 13.85 -7.58
N GLU A 96 4.58 12.75 -7.81
CA GLU A 96 5.27 12.01 -6.74
C GLU A 96 6.47 12.80 -6.20
N MET A 97 7.24 13.45 -7.06
CA MET A 97 8.34 14.33 -6.63
C MET A 97 7.83 15.49 -5.76
N ASN A 98 6.68 16.07 -6.10
CA ASN A 98 6.03 17.08 -5.27
C ASN A 98 5.61 16.51 -3.90
N ARG A 99 5.01 15.32 -3.88
CA ARG A 99 4.64 14.63 -2.63
C ARG A 99 5.86 14.38 -1.75
N CYS A 100 6.93 13.84 -2.31
CA CYS A 100 8.20 13.58 -1.62
C CYS A 100 8.82 14.86 -1.06
N ARG A 101 8.85 15.95 -1.83
CA ARG A 101 9.32 17.25 -1.36
C ARG A 101 8.49 17.74 -0.17
N ASP A 102 7.18 17.66 -0.26
CA ASP A 102 6.30 18.12 0.82
C ASP A 102 6.44 17.26 2.08
N GLU A 103 6.77 15.97 1.96
CA GLU A 103 7.11 15.10 3.10
C GLU A 103 8.48 15.42 3.67
N PHE A 104 9.48 15.68 2.83
CA PHE A 104 10.82 16.09 3.24
C PHE A 104 10.77 17.40 4.04
N GLN A 105 10.04 18.41 3.53
CA GLN A 105 9.90 19.71 4.19
C GLN A 105 9.12 19.64 5.51
N ARG A 106 8.06 18.82 5.59
CA ARG A 106 7.19 18.77 6.77
C ARG A 106 7.66 17.80 7.85
N ARG A 107 8.34 16.72 7.46
CA ARG A 107 8.63 15.59 8.36
C ARG A 107 10.11 15.18 8.37
N ALA A 108 10.97 15.92 7.68
CA ALA A 108 12.38 15.57 7.49
C ALA A 108 12.56 14.13 6.95
N ARG A 109 11.59 13.63 6.17
CA ARG A 109 11.65 12.30 5.58
C ARG A 109 12.53 12.36 4.33
N PRO A 110 13.70 11.70 4.29
CA PRO A 110 14.61 11.76 3.14
C PRO A 110 13.93 11.19 1.89
N SER A 111 14.31 11.69 0.73
CA SER A 111 13.84 11.11 -0.54
C SER A 111 14.92 11.29 -1.60
N SER A 112 15.09 10.26 -2.41
CA SER A 112 16.07 10.25 -3.49
C SER A 112 15.44 9.94 -4.83
N VAL A 113 16.08 10.38 -5.91
CA VAL A 113 15.66 10.14 -7.28
C VAL A 113 16.84 9.67 -8.12
N LEU A 114 16.64 8.58 -8.84
CA LEU A 114 17.55 8.06 -9.85
C LEU A 114 17.00 8.38 -11.23
N MET A 115 17.80 9.05 -12.05
CA MET A 115 17.59 9.21 -13.48
C MET A 115 18.38 8.14 -14.23
N LEU A 116 17.73 7.45 -15.16
CA LEU A 116 18.31 6.38 -15.97
C LEU A 116 18.15 6.68 -17.45
N ASP A 117 19.17 6.35 -18.23
CA ASP A 117 19.16 6.48 -19.69
C ASP A 117 19.70 5.21 -20.33
N VAL A 118 19.00 4.69 -21.32
CA VAL A 118 19.42 3.50 -22.06
C VAL A 118 20.58 3.84 -22.98
N ASP A 119 21.73 3.23 -22.73
CA ASP A 119 22.98 3.57 -23.39
C ASP A 119 22.92 3.30 -24.89
N HIS A 120 23.25 4.34 -25.68
CA HIS A 120 23.31 4.26 -27.14
C HIS A 120 21.98 3.84 -27.81
N PHE A 121 20.83 4.15 -27.21
CA PHE A 121 19.52 3.72 -27.72
C PHE A 121 19.23 4.18 -29.15
N LYS A 122 19.61 5.40 -29.53
CA LYS A 122 19.52 5.85 -30.94
C LYS A 122 20.27 4.93 -31.90
N LYS A 123 21.54 4.59 -31.60
CA LYS A 123 22.35 3.67 -32.43
C LYS A 123 21.75 2.27 -32.47
N PHE A 124 21.17 1.82 -31.36
CA PHE A 124 20.44 0.56 -31.30
C PHE A 124 19.26 0.57 -32.27
N ASN A 125 18.43 1.62 -32.25
CA ASN A 125 17.30 1.78 -33.19
C ASN A 125 17.77 1.87 -34.64
N ASP A 126 18.85 2.59 -34.92
CA ASP A 126 19.41 2.70 -36.26
C ASP A 126 19.89 1.33 -36.79
N THR A 127 20.28 0.40 -35.91
CA THR A 127 20.81 -0.93 -36.25
C THR A 127 19.72 -2.01 -36.31
N HIS A 128 18.75 -1.95 -35.40
CA HIS A 128 17.76 -3.02 -35.18
C HIS A 128 16.31 -2.61 -35.50
N GLY A 129 16.08 -1.34 -35.83
CA GLY A 129 14.77 -0.78 -36.12
C GLY A 129 13.98 -0.38 -34.87
N HIS A 130 13.01 0.52 -35.06
CA HIS A 130 12.19 1.05 -33.96
C HIS A 130 11.34 -0.01 -33.25
N GLN A 131 10.92 -1.07 -33.94
CA GLN A 131 10.16 -2.16 -33.31
C GLN A 131 10.99 -2.91 -32.27
N ALA A 132 12.26 -3.19 -32.57
CA ALA A 132 13.19 -3.76 -31.60
C ALA A 132 13.43 -2.78 -30.43
N GLY A 133 13.52 -1.48 -30.73
CA GLY A 133 13.61 -0.42 -29.73
C GLY A 133 12.44 -0.42 -28.74
N ASP A 134 11.22 -0.51 -29.24
CA ASP A 134 10.01 -0.56 -28.42
C ASP A 134 9.99 -1.79 -27.50
N GLU A 135 10.40 -2.95 -28.00
CA GLU A 135 10.53 -4.17 -27.20
C GLU A 135 11.63 -4.07 -26.14
N VAL A 136 12.74 -3.40 -26.45
CA VAL A 136 13.77 -3.07 -25.46
C VAL A 136 13.20 -2.18 -24.36
N LEU A 137 12.47 -1.11 -24.69
CA LEU A 137 11.90 -0.22 -23.69
C LEU A 137 10.87 -0.94 -22.79
N LYS A 138 10.07 -1.84 -23.36
CA LYS A 138 9.17 -2.71 -22.57
C LYS A 138 9.93 -3.67 -21.67
N MET A 139 11.03 -4.25 -22.15
CA MET A 139 11.90 -5.10 -21.35
C MET A 139 12.49 -4.30 -20.19
N VAL A 140 13.11 -3.15 -20.45
CA VAL A 140 13.68 -2.25 -19.43
C VAL A 140 12.62 -1.90 -18.38
N GLY A 141 11.42 -1.51 -18.82
CA GLY A 141 10.35 -1.16 -17.89
C GLY A 141 9.94 -2.32 -16.96
N ARG A 142 9.80 -3.55 -17.51
CA ARG A 142 9.51 -4.75 -16.72
C ARG A 142 10.65 -5.09 -15.76
N THR A 143 11.89 -5.01 -16.23
CA THR A 143 13.10 -5.26 -15.44
C THR A 143 13.18 -4.31 -14.25
N LEU A 144 13.01 -3.01 -14.49
CA LEU A 144 13.01 -2.01 -13.43
C LEU A 144 11.87 -2.23 -12.44
N LYS A 145 10.66 -2.54 -12.91
CA LYS A 145 9.52 -2.82 -12.04
C LYS A 145 9.71 -4.07 -11.17
N GLY A 146 10.41 -5.08 -11.68
CA GLY A 146 10.76 -6.29 -10.93
C GLY A 146 11.95 -6.12 -9.98
N ALA A 147 12.82 -5.13 -10.23
CA ALA A 147 13.99 -4.85 -9.41
C ALA A 147 13.69 -4.05 -8.14
N VAL A 148 12.52 -3.40 -8.06
CA VAL A 148 12.12 -2.54 -6.94
C VAL A 148 10.91 -3.09 -6.17
N THR A 149 10.70 -2.60 -4.95
CA THR A 149 9.50 -2.92 -4.13
C THR A 149 8.34 -1.97 -4.43
N CYS A 150 7.19 -2.19 -3.80
CA CYS A 150 6.02 -1.32 -3.97
C CYS A 150 6.21 0.12 -3.45
N GLU A 151 7.26 0.39 -2.69
CA GLU A 151 7.57 1.72 -2.18
C GLU A 151 8.28 2.62 -3.17
N GLN A 152 9.00 2.03 -4.14
CA GLN A 152 9.67 2.81 -5.15
C GLN A 152 8.75 3.05 -6.35
N VAL A 153 8.82 4.27 -6.88
CA VAL A 153 7.99 4.70 -8.00
C VAL A 153 8.83 4.69 -9.26
N VAL A 154 8.62 3.69 -10.11
CA VAL A 154 9.28 3.58 -11.42
C VAL A 154 8.46 4.31 -12.47
N CYS A 155 9.11 5.21 -13.18
CA CYS A 155 8.51 6.04 -14.22
C CYS A 155 9.27 5.93 -15.53
N ARG A 156 8.57 6.00 -16.65
CA ARG A 156 9.16 6.38 -17.93
C ARG A 156 9.10 7.91 -18.02
N TYR A 157 10.26 8.54 -17.89
CA TYR A 157 10.41 9.99 -17.80
C TYR A 157 10.44 10.66 -19.17
N GLY A 158 11.06 9.99 -20.15
CA GLY A 158 11.24 10.48 -21.52
C GLY A 158 11.19 9.35 -22.54
N GLY A 159 11.73 9.59 -23.73
CA GLY A 159 11.73 8.61 -24.82
C GLY A 159 12.47 7.32 -24.45
N GLU A 160 13.74 7.47 -24.06
CA GLU A 160 14.64 6.39 -23.61
C GLU A 160 15.06 6.55 -22.13
N GLU A 161 14.45 7.52 -21.45
CA GLU A 161 14.78 7.91 -20.07
C GLU A 161 13.75 7.33 -19.09
N PHE A 162 14.27 6.74 -18.02
CA PHE A 162 13.50 6.20 -16.91
C PHE A 162 13.89 6.90 -15.62
N ALA A 163 13.01 6.86 -14.63
CA ALA A 163 13.31 7.38 -13.31
C ALA A 163 12.80 6.42 -12.23
N ILE A 164 13.49 6.40 -11.10
CA ILE A 164 13.05 5.72 -9.89
C ILE A 164 13.08 6.72 -8.74
N ILE A 165 11.94 6.91 -8.09
CA ILE A 165 11.83 7.70 -6.87
C ILE A 165 11.91 6.73 -5.68
N PHE A 166 12.70 7.08 -4.67
CA PHE A 166 12.90 6.33 -3.43
C PHE A 166 12.38 7.16 -2.23
N PRO A 167 11.07 7.14 -1.94
CA PRO A 167 10.50 7.87 -0.82
C PRO A 167 10.94 7.27 0.51
N GLY A 168 11.53 8.07 1.39
CA GLY A 168 12.06 7.60 2.68
C GLY A 168 13.47 7.05 2.63
N TYR A 169 14.20 7.24 1.51
CA TYR A 169 15.58 6.80 1.37
C TYR A 169 16.51 7.99 1.13
N THR A 170 17.61 8.03 1.86
CA THR A 170 18.78 8.86 1.55
C THR A 170 19.46 8.36 0.28
N ALA A 171 20.33 9.17 -0.34
CA ALA A 171 21.03 8.73 -1.54
C ALA A 171 22.00 7.58 -1.26
N GLN A 172 22.54 7.50 -0.04
CA GLN A 172 23.40 6.40 0.39
C GLN A 172 22.63 5.07 0.47
N GLU A 173 21.43 5.08 1.05
CA GLU A 173 20.57 3.90 1.12
C GLU A 173 20.04 3.51 -0.26
N ALA A 174 19.70 4.50 -1.10
CA ALA A 174 19.22 4.28 -2.45
C ALA A 174 20.31 3.82 -3.42
N ALA A 175 21.59 4.10 -3.15
CA ALA A 175 22.71 3.80 -4.06
C ALA A 175 22.78 2.32 -4.46
N LEU A 176 22.67 1.41 -3.48
CA LEU A 176 22.74 -0.03 -3.74
C LEU A 176 21.53 -0.52 -4.56
N LEU A 177 20.33 -0.02 -4.25
CA LEU A 177 19.11 -0.36 -4.98
C LEU A 177 19.16 0.18 -6.41
N ALA A 178 19.66 1.40 -6.58
CA ALA A 178 19.86 2.04 -7.87
C ALA A 178 20.83 1.25 -8.75
N ASP A 179 21.99 0.85 -8.21
CA ASP A 179 22.97 0.09 -8.99
C ASP A 179 22.48 -1.34 -9.31
N LYS A 180 21.73 -1.95 -8.40
CA LYS A 180 21.07 -3.24 -8.64
C LYS A 180 20.05 -3.14 -9.77
N ALA A 181 19.19 -2.11 -9.76
CA ALA A 181 18.20 -1.88 -10.80
C ALA A 181 18.85 -1.63 -12.16
N ARG A 182 19.94 -0.85 -12.18
CA ARG A 182 20.76 -0.62 -13.38
C ARG A 182 21.40 -1.92 -13.90
N SER A 183 22.04 -2.70 -13.03
CA SER A 183 22.72 -3.95 -13.40
C SER A 183 21.74 -4.99 -13.95
N ALA A 184 20.54 -5.08 -13.37
CA ALA A 184 19.49 -5.96 -13.86
C ALA A 184 19.12 -5.69 -15.33
N ILE A 185 19.18 -4.43 -15.80
CA ILE A 185 18.98 -4.11 -17.22
C ILE A 185 20.04 -4.76 -18.11
N ALA A 186 21.32 -4.65 -17.72
CA ALA A 186 22.44 -5.20 -18.48
C ALA A 186 22.43 -6.74 -18.52
N GLU A 187 21.94 -7.36 -17.45
CA GLU A 187 21.87 -8.81 -17.32
C GLU A 187 20.73 -9.43 -18.15
N GLN A 188 19.64 -8.69 -18.39
CA GLN A 188 18.43 -9.19 -19.04
C GLN A 188 18.56 -9.19 -20.58
N PRO A 189 18.67 -10.37 -21.24
CA PRO A 189 18.63 -10.43 -22.69
C PRO A 189 17.21 -10.22 -23.24
N LEU A 190 17.12 -9.70 -24.46
CA LEU A 190 15.89 -9.62 -25.25
C LEU A 190 16.05 -10.50 -26.50
N GLU A 191 15.19 -11.51 -26.64
CA GLU A 191 15.07 -12.27 -27.87
C GLU A 191 14.15 -11.52 -28.85
N PHE A 192 14.67 -11.12 -30.01
CA PHE A 192 13.92 -10.42 -31.05
C PHE A 192 14.40 -10.86 -32.44
N ASP A 193 13.48 -11.30 -33.30
CA ASP A 193 13.77 -11.81 -34.66
C ASP A 193 14.92 -12.85 -34.70
N GLY A 194 14.92 -13.78 -33.74
CA GLY A 194 15.92 -14.85 -33.64
C GLY A 194 17.31 -14.38 -33.22
N LYS A 195 17.44 -13.15 -32.72
CA LYS A 195 18.68 -12.60 -32.16
C LYS A 195 18.51 -12.30 -30.67
N THR A 196 19.55 -12.62 -29.90
CA THR A 196 19.69 -12.16 -28.52
C THR A 196 20.30 -10.76 -28.49
N LEU A 197 19.49 -9.76 -28.15
CA LEU A 197 19.89 -8.36 -28.01
C LEU A 197 20.15 -8.02 -26.54
N ARG A 198 21.11 -7.14 -26.29
CA ARG A 198 21.43 -6.63 -24.94
C ARG A 198 21.59 -5.12 -24.98
N VAL A 199 21.13 -4.46 -23.92
CA VAL A 199 21.35 -3.04 -23.70
C VAL A 199 21.89 -2.82 -22.30
N ALA A 200 22.60 -1.71 -22.11
CA ALA A 200 23.00 -1.23 -20.80
C ALA A 200 22.29 0.09 -20.50
N ALA A 201 22.35 0.52 -19.25
CA ALA A 201 21.87 1.82 -18.85
C ALA A 201 22.89 2.51 -17.94
N SER A 202 22.94 3.83 -18.04
CA SER A 202 23.69 4.69 -17.13
C SER A 202 22.73 5.36 -16.15
N GLY A 203 23.19 5.64 -14.93
CA GLY A 203 22.35 6.18 -13.85
C GLY A 203 22.94 7.39 -13.12
N GLY A 204 22.10 8.33 -12.75
CA GLY A 204 22.44 9.48 -11.91
C GLY A 204 21.48 9.61 -10.74
N LEU A 205 21.98 9.54 -9.50
CA LEU A 205 21.20 9.56 -8.28
C LEU A 205 21.37 10.90 -7.54
N ALA A 206 20.31 11.43 -6.95
CA ALA A 206 20.37 12.60 -6.08
C ALA A 206 19.34 12.49 -4.96
N GLU A 207 19.72 12.91 -3.76
CA GLU A 207 18.82 13.08 -2.61
C GLU A 207 18.34 14.52 -2.52
N PHE A 208 17.08 14.76 -2.15
CA PHE A 208 16.56 16.10 -1.89
C PHE A 208 17.38 16.84 -0.82
N LEU A 209 17.77 18.08 -1.12
CA LEU A 209 18.44 18.96 -0.16
C LEU A 209 17.46 19.97 0.47
N PRO A 210 17.79 20.55 1.64
CA PRO A 210 17.01 21.64 2.22
C PRO A 210 16.77 22.79 1.24
N GLN A 211 15.53 23.28 1.20
CA GLN A 211 15.07 24.36 0.31
C GLN A 211 15.15 24.07 -1.20
N GLU A 212 15.36 22.81 -1.58
CA GLU A 212 15.38 22.41 -2.97
C GLU A 212 13.98 22.10 -3.51
N ASP A 213 13.73 22.46 -4.77
CA ASP A 213 12.53 22.05 -5.50
C ASP A 213 12.77 20.76 -6.30
N GLY A 214 11.70 20.21 -6.87
CA GLY A 214 11.80 18.98 -7.67
C GLY A 214 12.70 19.12 -8.91
N ALA A 215 12.79 20.32 -9.50
CA ALA A 215 13.59 20.54 -10.69
C ALA A 215 15.10 20.57 -10.37
N ALA A 216 15.49 21.14 -9.23
CA ALA A 216 16.87 21.23 -8.81
C ALA A 216 17.47 19.85 -8.45
N VAL A 217 16.71 18.99 -7.76
CA VAL A 217 17.18 17.61 -7.46
C VAL A 217 17.31 16.78 -8.74
N VAL A 218 16.37 16.91 -9.69
CA VAL A 218 16.47 16.24 -10.99
C VAL A 218 17.70 16.74 -11.76
N LYS A 219 17.96 18.05 -11.75
CA LYS A 219 19.15 18.61 -12.39
C LYS A 219 20.45 18.04 -11.81
N ARG A 220 20.53 17.79 -10.51
CA ARG A 220 21.70 17.14 -9.89
C ARG A 220 21.80 15.66 -10.25
N ALA A 221 20.66 14.96 -10.31
CA ALA A 221 20.63 13.58 -10.81
C ALA A 221 21.12 13.52 -12.27
N ASP A 222 20.69 14.44 -13.13
CA ASP A 222 21.15 14.55 -14.52
C ASP A 222 22.65 14.85 -14.62
N GLN A 223 23.20 15.68 -13.73
CA GLN A 223 24.65 15.91 -13.67
C GLN A 223 25.42 14.63 -13.32
N ALA A 224 24.92 13.82 -12.38
CA ALA A 224 25.52 12.54 -12.05
C ALA A 224 25.39 11.54 -13.22
N LEU A 225 24.25 11.51 -13.90
CA LEU A 225 24.01 10.68 -15.09
C LEU A 225 24.96 11.07 -16.23
N TYR A 226 25.18 12.37 -16.42
CA TYR A 226 26.12 12.88 -17.41
C TYR A 226 27.56 12.41 -17.13
N GLU A 227 27.99 12.40 -15.87
CA GLU A 227 29.29 11.84 -15.49
C GLU A 227 29.36 10.32 -15.70
N ALA A 228 28.29 9.56 -15.50
CA ALA A 228 28.23 8.15 -15.88
C ALA A 228 28.46 7.95 -17.39
N LYS A 229 27.81 8.78 -18.22
CA LYS A 229 27.97 8.74 -19.68
C LYS A 229 29.40 9.09 -20.13
N LYS A 230 30.09 9.99 -19.43
CA LYS A 230 31.51 10.31 -19.67
C LYS A 230 32.45 9.18 -19.25
N ASN A 231 32.13 8.48 -18.17
CA ASN A 231 32.97 7.40 -17.61
C ASN A 231 32.77 6.04 -18.30
N GLY A 232 32.43 6.05 -19.59
CA GLY A 232 32.30 4.83 -20.39
C GLY A 232 30.94 4.14 -20.31
N ARG A 233 29.93 4.78 -19.71
CA ARG A 233 28.54 4.27 -19.61
C ARG A 233 28.43 2.99 -18.78
N ASN A 234 27.25 2.37 -18.74
CA ASN A 234 26.94 1.18 -17.94
C ASN A 234 27.43 1.28 -16.47
N CYS A 235 27.26 2.45 -15.88
CA CYS A 235 27.62 2.73 -14.50
C CYS A 235 26.68 3.79 -13.93
N GLY A 236 26.76 4.03 -12.63
CA GLY A 236 26.05 5.16 -12.04
C GLY A 236 26.90 5.99 -11.11
N PHE A 237 26.44 7.22 -10.90
CA PHE A 237 27.00 8.15 -9.92
C PHE A 237 25.85 8.73 -9.09
N TRP A 238 26.15 9.21 -7.89
CA TRP A 238 25.25 10.04 -7.11
C TRP A 238 25.86 11.40 -6.80
N ASN A 239 25.04 12.43 -6.78
CA ASN A 239 25.44 13.80 -6.46
C ASN A 239 25.02 14.16 -5.04
N ASN A 240 25.99 14.43 -4.18
CA ASN A 240 25.76 14.79 -2.76
C ASN A 240 25.57 16.29 -2.52
N GLY A 241 25.41 17.10 -3.58
CA GLY A 241 25.36 18.56 -3.54
C GLY A 241 26.72 19.25 -3.75
N GLN A 242 27.82 18.50 -3.72
CA GLN A 242 29.18 19.03 -3.91
C GLN A 242 29.96 18.30 -5.00
N GLN A 243 29.84 16.98 -5.07
CA GLN A 243 30.58 16.14 -6.00
C GLN A 243 29.75 14.93 -6.47
N ASN A 244 30.19 14.34 -7.58
CA ASN A 244 29.63 13.10 -8.11
C ASN A 244 30.47 11.91 -7.62
N ILE A 245 29.83 10.99 -6.91
CA ILE A 245 30.45 9.80 -6.30
C ILE A 245 29.93 8.57 -7.05
N LYS A 246 30.81 7.65 -7.44
CA LYS A 246 30.40 6.45 -8.18
C LYS A 246 29.52 5.53 -7.32
N LEU A 247 28.43 5.01 -7.89
CA LEU A 247 27.64 3.94 -7.28
C LEU A 247 28.50 2.66 -7.31
N ALA A 248 28.91 2.15 -6.15
CA ALA A 248 29.78 0.97 -6.05
C ALA A 248 28.96 -0.33 -6.13
N ALA A 249 29.52 -1.35 -6.79
CA ALA A 249 28.91 -2.67 -6.95
C ALA A 249 29.21 -3.66 -5.79
N GLU A 250 30.02 -3.29 -4.79
CA GLU A 250 30.25 -4.06 -3.54
C GLU A 250 30.91 -3.14 -2.49
N PRO A 251 30.74 -3.39 -1.18
CA PRO A 251 31.32 -2.55 -0.13
C PRO A 251 32.83 -2.75 -0.10
N LYS A 252 33.58 -1.77 -0.61
CA LYS A 252 34.95 -1.59 -0.12
C LYS A 252 34.83 -1.14 1.33
N GLU A 253 35.37 -1.94 2.23
CA GLU A 253 35.67 -1.54 3.61
C GLU A 253 36.17 -0.10 3.59
N VAL A 254 35.36 0.81 4.15
CA VAL A 254 35.78 2.18 4.38
C VAL A 254 36.79 2.11 5.52
N PRO A 255 38.04 2.55 5.35
CA PRO A 255 38.96 2.66 6.46
C PRO A 255 38.34 3.63 7.47
N ALA A 256 38.24 3.21 8.73
CA ALA A 256 37.64 3.98 9.80
C ALA A 256 38.20 5.41 9.82
N PRO A 257 37.35 6.45 9.81
CA PRO A 257 37.83 7.81 10.00
C PRO A 257 38.35 7.93 11.44
N VAL A 258 39.56 8.48 11.56
CA VAL A 258 40.24 8.80 12.81
C VAL A 258 39.30 9.62 13.69
N LYS A 259 38.90 9.07 14.84
CA LYS A 259 38.11 9.77 15.86
C LYS A 259 39.04 10.65 16.71
N GLU A 260 38.87 11.97 16.62
CA GLU A 260 39.12 12.83 17.78
C GLU A 260 37.94 12.71 18.76
N PRO A 261 38.18 12.77 20.08
CA PRO A 261 37.22 12.34 21.07
C PRO A 261 36.14 13.41 21.30
N VAL A 262 34.92 13.12 20.85
CA VAL A 262 33.70 13.77 21.33
C VAL A 262 32.89 12.72 22.08
N ALA A 263 32.43 13.10 23.27
CA ALA A 263 31.85 12.25 24.30
C ALA A 263 30.83 11.24 23.75
N GLU A 264 30.92 10.01 24.25
CA GLU A 264 30.02 8.91 23.92
C GLU A 264 28.57 9.25 24.30
N GLU A 265 27.76 9.57 23.31
CA GLU A 265 26.34 9.25 23.37
C GLU A 265 26.17 7.75 23.06
N PRO A 266 25.30 7.03 23.78
CA PRO A 266 25.11 5.61 23.59
C PRO A 266 24.56 5.33 22.19
N THR A 267 25.35 4.64 21.38
CA THR A 267 24.93 4.14 20.07
C THR A 267 23.84 3.08 20.25
N VAL A 268 22.61 3.43 19.89
CA VAL A 268 21.53 2.48 19.63
C VAL A 268 21.81 1.81 18.27
N PRO A 269 21.81 0.47 18.15
CA PRO A 269 22.05 -0.20 16.87
C PRO A 269 20.99 0.19 15.83
N ALA A 270 21.39 0.34 14.57
CA ALA A 270 20.48 0.65 13.47
C ALA A 270 19.44 -0.47 13.31
N ILE A 271 18.20 -0.18 13.73
CA ILE A 271 17.08 -1.10 13.61
C ILE A 271 16.78 -1.29 12.13
N GLN A 272 16.94 -2.52 11.61
CA GLN A 272 16.46 -2.87 10.28
C GLN A 272 14.92 -2.88 10.31
N ASN A 273 14.26 -1.76 10.00
CA ASN A 273 12.81 -1.57 10.08
C ASN A 273 11.95 -2.45 9.14
N ARG A 274 12.55 -3.45 8.47
CA ARG A 274 11.92 -4.28 7.41
C ARG A 274 12.15 -5.76 7.63
N ASP A 275 11.12 -6.56 7.37
CA ASP A 275 11.19 -8.02 7.37
C ASP A 275 11.83 -8.54 6.06
N PRO A 276 12.90 -9.36 6.13
CA PRO A 276 13.67 -9.78 4.95
C PRO A 276 12.92 -10.77 4.03
N VAL A 277 11.86 -11.43 4.52
CA VAL A 277 11.12 -12.44 3.73
C VAL A 277 10.01 -11.78 2.90
N THR A 278 9.31 -10.83 3.51
CA THR A 278 8.10 -10.21 2.98
C THR A 278 8.31 -8.78 2.48
N GLY A 279 9.36 -8.09 2.93
CA GLY A 279 9.61 -6.68 2.62
C GLY A 279 8.70 -5.70 3.37
N LEU A 280 7.79 -6.20 4.23
CA LEU A 280 6.94 -5.39 5.09
C LEU A 280 7.74 -4.79 6.25
N SER A 281 7.15 -3.88 7.03
CA SER A 281 7.77 -3.42 8.28
C SER A 281 8.04 -4.58 9.22
N ASN A 282 9.18 -4.56 9.91
CA ASN A 282 9.47 -5.56 10.94
C ASN A 282 8.57 -5.32 12.18
N ARG A 283 8.66 -6.22 13.16
CA ARG A 283 7.85 -6.14 14.39
C ARG A 283 8.05 -4.83 15.13
N GLU A 284 9.30 -4.38 15.26
CA GLU A 284 9.67 -3.16 16.00
C GLU A 284 9.06 -1.91 15.35
N ALA A 285 9.28 -1.72 14.05
CA ALA A 285 8.74 -0.60 13.29
C ALA A 285 7.19 -0.58 13.28
N PHE A 286 6.54 -1.76 13.24
CA PHE A 286 5.08 -1.84 13.34
C PHE A 286 4.58 -1.40 14.72
N ILE A 287 5.24 -1.85 15.79
CA ILE A 287 4.90 -1.48 17.17
C ILE A 287 5.16 0.01 17.42
N ASP A 288 6.22 0.57 16.85
CA ASP A 288 6.52 2.00 16.93
C ASP A 288 5.44 2.83 16.24
N ASP A 289 5.00 2.44 15.04
CA ASP A 289 3.90 3.12 14.33
C ASP A 289 2.58 3.04 15.11
N LEU A 290 2.27 1.87 15.66
CA LEU A 290 1.10 1.66 16.52
C LEU A 290 1.16 2.55 17.76
N SER A 291 2.31 2.60 18.44
CA SER A 291 2.53 3.41 19.64
C SER A 291 2.34 4.89 19.34
N ARG A 292 2.92 5.37 18.22
CA ARG A 292 2.78 6.74 17.75
C ARG A 292 1.32 7.09 17.46
N ARG A 293 0.60 6.23 16.74
CA ARG A 293 -0.83 6.47 16.41
C ARG A 293 -1.73 6.40 17.63
N LEU A 294 -1.45 5.51 18.60
CA LEU A 294 -2.16 5.50 19.90
C LEU A 294 -1.94 6.81 20.66
N ALA A 295 -0.72 7.35 20.66
CA ALA A 295 -0.44 8.65 21.28
C ALA A 295 -1.17 9.82 20.57
N GLU A 296 -1.23 9.81 19.23
CA GLU A 296 -1.99 10.78 18.44
C GLU A 296 -3.51 10.68 18.73
N TRP A 297 -4.05 9.46 18.79
CA TRP A 297 -5.46 9.22 19.09
C TRP A 297 -5.86 9.72 20.49
N ARG A 298 -5.03 9.48 21.52
CA ARG A 298 -5.25 9.98 22.88
C ARG A 298 -5.37 11.51 22.96
N ARG A 299 -4.77 12.24 22.02
CA ARG A 299 -4.82 13.71 21.93
C ARG A 299 -6.06 14.25 21.20
N GLY A 300 -7.05 13.40 20.90
CA GLY A 300 -8.32 13.80 20.28
C GLY A 300 -8.54 13.26 18.86
N GLY A 301 -7.80 12.22 18.46
CA GLY A 301 -7.99 11.58 17.16
C GLY A 301 -9.23 10.65 17.09
N THR A 302 -9.46 10.08 15.92
CA THR A 302 -10.50 9.05 15.69
C THR A 302 -10.02 7.66 16.10
N VAL A 303 -10.94 6.81 16.56
CA VAL A 303 -10.65 5.40 16.92
C VAL A 303 -9.94 4.66 15.79
N MET A 304 -9.11 3.68 16.15
CA MET A 304 -8.40 2.83 15.19
C MET A 304 -8.65 1.36 15.53
N SER A 305 -8.49 0.51 14.53
CA SER A 305 -8.56 -0.93 14.69
C SER A 305 -7.26 -1.60 14.24
N VAL A 306 -6.92 -2.69 14.90
CA VAL A 306 -5.79 -3.54 14.53
C VAL A 306 -6.30 -4.93 14.20
N ILE A 307 -5.81 -5.47 13.10
CA ILE A 307 -6.04 -6.86 12.68
C ILE A 307 -4.72 -7.61 12.83
N GLU A 308 -4.74 -8.78 13.45
CA GLU A 308 -3.65 -9.74 13.36
C GLU A 308 -4.07 -10.91 12.47
N LEU A 309 -3.32 -11.16 11.41
CA LEU A 309 -3.49 -12.30 10.52
C LEU A 309 -2.46 -13.36 10.87
N LYS A 310 -2.91 -14.57 11.17
CA LYS A 310 -2.08 -15.76 11.44
C LYS A 310 -2.28 -16.78 10.32
N VAL A 311 -1.20 -17.33 9.77
CA VAL A 311 -1.27 -18.45 8.82
C VAL A 311 -1.57 -19.75 9.57
N ASP A 312 -2.65 -20.46 9.19
CA ASP A 312 -3.04 -21.69 9.87
C ASP A 312 -2.09 -22.84 9.55
N ASN A 313 -1.74 -23.65 10.57
CA ASN A 313 -0.89 -24.83 10.45
C ASN A 313 0.47 -24.59 9.76
N TYR A 314 1.03 -23.39 9.92
CA TYR A 314 2.26 -22.95 9.23
C TYR A 314 3.46 -23.89 9.48
N ASP A 315 3.71 -24.26 10.74
CA ASP A 315 4.82 -25.15 11.11
C ASP A 315 4.67 -26.54 10.46
N GLN A 316 3.48 -27.13 10.54
CA GLN A 316 3.17 -28.42 9.91
C GLN A 316 3.32 -28.37 8.38
N LEU A 317 2.98 -27.23 7.77
CA LEU A 317 3.16 -27.03 6.32
C LEU A 317 4.64 -26.95 5.94
N ILE A 318 5.47 -26.29 6.75
CA ILE A 318 6.91 -26.23 6.53
C ILE A 318 7.57 -27.59 6.77
N GLU A 319 7.18 -28.31 7.81
CA GLU A 319 7.70 -29.66 8.08
C GLU A 319 7.39 -30.62 6.93
N LYS A 320 6.18 -30.54 6.37
CA LYS A 320 5.73 -31.44 5.30
C LYS A 320 6.27 -31.08 3.91
N GLN A 321 6.43 -29.78 3.62
CA GLN A 321 6.71 -29.30 2.25
C GLN A 321 8.06 -28.57 2.11
N GLY A 322 8.73 -28.29 3.22
CA GLY A 322 10.01 -27.58 3.30
C GLY A 322 9.88 -26.07 3.51
N ALA A 323 10.96 -25.46 4.03
CA ALA A 323 11.01 -24.04 4.37
C ALA A 323 10.80 -23.07 3.18
N ALA A 324 11.07 -23.52 1.96
CA ALA A 324 10.80 -22.74 0.75
C ALA A 324 9.29 -22.46 0.56
N VAL A 325 8.44 -23.41 0.93
CA VAL A 325 6.98 -23.26 0.86
C VAL A 325 6.49 -22.25 1.89
N GLY A 326 7.08 -22.24 3.09
CA GLY A 326 6.81 -21.19 4.09
C GLY A 326 6.98 -19.79 3.51
N LYS A 327 8.12 -19.51 2.85
CA LYS A 327 8.37 -18.22 2.20
C LYS A 327 7.34 -17.88 1.12
N VAL A 328 6.88 -18.86 0.33
CA VAL A 328 5.84 -18.66 -0.69
C VAL A 328 4.50 -18.31 -0.05
N LEU A 329 4.11 -19.01 1.02
CA LEU A 329 2.88 -18.72 1.77
C LEU A 329 2.90 -17.30 2.34
N LEU A 330 4.02 -16.90 2.95
CA LEU A 330 4.17 -15.56 3.51
C LEU A 330 4.09 -14.48 2.45
N ARG A 331 4.82 -14.63 1.33
CA ARG A 331 4.76 -13.67 0.21
C ARG A 331 3.37 -13.59 -0.42
N THR A 332 2.66 -14.71 -0.50
CA THR A 332 1.29 -14.75 -1.01
C THR A 332 0.36 -13.98 -0.07
N ALA A 333 0.44 -14.21 1.24
CA ALA A 333 -0.34 -13.47 2.23
C ALA A 333 -0.03 -11.96 2.16
N THR A 334 1.24 -11.57 1.98
CA THR A 334 1.65 -10.18 1.76
C THR A 334 0.98 -9.56 0.53
N GLN A 335 0.88 -10.29 -0.59
CA GLN A 335 0.19 -9.78 -1.79
C GLN A 335 -1.29 -9.50 -1.54
N PHE A 336 -1.99 -10.40 -0.83
CA PHE A 336 -3.38 -10.18 -0.45
C PHE A 336 -3.55 -8.99 0.48
N LEU A 337 -2.66 -8.83 1.46
CA LEU A 337 -2.65 -7.69 2.37
C LEU A 337 -2.44 -6.37 1.61
N ASN A 338 -1.40 -6.28 0.79
CA ASN A 338 -1.13 -5.08 -0.02
C ASN A 338 -2.26 -4.73 -0.98
N ALA A 339 -2.97 -5.73 -1.54
CA ALA A 339 -4.09 -5.49 -2.45
C ALA A 339 -5.37 -5.02 -1.72
N ALA A 340 -5.53 -5.35 -0.44
CA ALA A 340 -6.72 -5.01 0.33
C ALA A 340 -6.58 -3.70 1.14
N MET A 341 -5.35 -3.30 1.46
CA MET A 341 -5.07 -2.14 2.31
C MET A 341 -4.95 -0.84 1.50
N ARG A 342 -5.27 0.28 2.16
CA ARG A 342 -5.13 1.65 1.63
C ARG A 342 -3.74 2.21 1.95
N GLU A 343 -3.35 3.28 1.27
CA GLU A 343 -2.07 3.96 1.51
C GLU A 343 -1.86 4.45 2.95
N MET A 344 -2.94 4.73 3.70
CA MET A 344 -2.84 5.17 5.09
C MET A 344 -2.71 4.02 6.09
N ASP A 345 -3.05 2.79 5.68
CA ASP A 345 -3.00 1.60 6.51
C ASP A 345 -1.55 1.11 6.61
N HIS A 346 -1.17 0.60 7.78
CA HIS A 346 0.20 0.11 8.00
C HIS A 346 0.20 -1.40 8.17
N ILE A 347 1.10 -2.10 7.46
CA ILE A 347 1.22 -3.56 7.48
C ILE A 347 2.63 -3.92 7.94
N GLY A 348 2.73 -4.82 8.92
CA GLY A 348 4.00 -5.30 9.43
C GLY A 348 4.02 -6.80 9.66
N ARG A 349 5.20 -7.40 9.65
CA ARG A 349 5.45 -8.74 10.13
C ARG A 349 5.57 -8.70 11.65
N THR A 350 4.61 -9.28 12.36
CA THR A 350 4.58 -9.26 13.83
C THR A 350 5.22 -10.50 14.45
N ASP A 351 5.26 -11.62 13.72
CA ASP A 351 5.83 -12.89 14.17
C ASP A 351 6.16 -13.79 12.96
N GLU A 352 6.75 -14.96 13.18
CA GLU A 352 7.16 -15.89 12.10
C GLU A 352 6.02 -16.35 11.19
N ASP A 353 4.79 -16.46 11.72
CA ASP A 353 3.56 -16.86 11.02
C ASP A 353 2.50 -15.73 10.97
N ARG A 354 2.82 -14.51 11.46
CA ARG A 354 1.83 -13.43 11.70
C ARG A 354 2.12 -12.08 11.07
N PHE A 355 1.04 -11.43 10.68
CA PHE A 355 1.04 -10.06 10.18
C PHE A 355 0.15 -9.19 11.07
N GLY A 356 0.62 -7.99 11.36
CA GLY A 356 -0.18 -6.92 11.92
C GLY A 356 -0.65 -5.98 10.82
N VAL A 357 -1.89 -5.54 10.92
CA VAL A 357 -2.47 -4.51 10.08
C VAL A 357 -3.08 -3.46 11.00
N LEU A 358 -2.63 -2.23 10.86
CA LEU A 358 -3.16 -1.08 11.57
C LEU A 358 -4.02 -0.29 10.59
N LEU A 359 -5.31 -0.16 10.93
CA LEU A 359 -6.33 0.56 10.17
C LEU A 359 -6.68 1.86 10.90
N PRO A 360 -6.07 3.00 10.53
CA PRO A 360 -6.37 4.27 11.14
C PRO A 360 -7.81 4.65 10.80
N THR A 361 -8.52 5.26 11.75
CA THR A 361 -9.90 5.76 11.56
C THR A 361 -10.98 4.68 11.36
N ALA A 362 -10.61 3.40 11.30
CA ALA A 362 -11.55 2.30 11.15
C ALA A 362 -12.11 1.84 12.50
N LYS A 363 -13.44 1.74 12.57
CA LYS A 363 -14.14 1.11 13.69
C LYS A 363 -14.08 -0.41 13.60
N LEU A 364 -14.36 -1.08 14.72
CA LEU A 364 -14.34 -2.54 14.82
C LEU A 364 -15.10 -3.25 13.69
N GLY A 365 -16.31 -2.79 13.36
CA GLY A 365 -17.15 -3.41 12.32
C GLY A 365 -16.56 -3.32 10.90
N ASP A 366 -15.97 -2.17 10.55
CA ASP A 366 -15.30 -1.98 9.27
C ASP A 366 -14.04 -2.85 9.18
N ALA A 367 -13.28 -2.93 10.28
CA ALA A 367 -12.11 -3.79 10.38
C ALA A 367 -12.46 -5.28 10.27
N CYS A 368 -13.55 -5.72 10.90
CA CYS A 368 -14.07 -7.09 10.74
C CYS A 368 -14.43 -7.40 9.29
N ASN A 369 -15.08 -6.47 8.58
CA ASN A 369 -15.42 -6.65 7.16
C ASN A 369 -14.17 -6.78 6.28
N VAL A 370 -13.12 -5.99 6.55
CA VAL A 370 -11.83 -6.10 5.86
C VAL A 370 -11.17 -7.44 6.15
N ALA A 371 -11.12 -7.84 7.42
CA ALA A 371 -10.57 -9.12 7.87
C ALA A 371 -11.25 -10.32 7.19
N ASP A 372 -12.59 -10.33 7.13
CA ASP A 372 -13.33 -11.45 6.52
C ASP A 372 -13.16 -11.55 5.00
N ARG A 373 -13.03 -10.40 4.32
CA ARG A 373 -12.70 -10.36 2.88
C ARG A 373 -11.31 -10.93 2.62
N LEU A 374 -10.31 -10.51 3.39
CA LEU A 374 -8.95 -11.03 3.32
C LEU A 374 -8.92 -12.55 3.53
N ARG A 375 -9.55 -13.01 4.61
CA ARG A 375 -9.70 -14.42 4.94
C ARG A 375 -10.28 -15.23 3.78
N SER A 376 -11.42 -14.77 3.26
CA SER A 376 -12.14 -15.45 2.19
C SER A 376 -11.35 -15.48 0.89
N ALA A 377 -10.60 -14.42 0.58
CA ALA A 377 -9.75 -14.34 -0.61
C ALA A 377 -8.57 -15.32 -0.51
N ILE A 378 -7.87 -15.34 0.63
CA ILE A 378 -6.74 -16.25 0.87
C ILE A 378 -7.22 -17.71 0.87
N ALA A 379 -8.33 -18.01 1.55
CA ALA A 379 -8.88 -19.37 1.58
C ALA A 379 -9.29 -19.88 0.20
N ARG A 380 -9.50 -19.03 -0.81
CA ARG A 380 -9.80 -19.45 -2.20
C ARG A 380 -8.55 -19.57 -3.07
N CYS A 381 -7.40 -19.12 -2.58
CA CYS A 381 -6.14 -19.16 -3.30
C CYS A 381 -5.61 -20.59 -3.39
N LYS A 382 -5.30 -21.03 -4.61
CA LYS A 382 -4.63 -22.31 -4.88
C LYS A 382 -3.26 -22.03 -5.46
N LEU A 383 -2.22 -22.36 -4.69
CA LEU A 383 -0.83 -22.15 -5.10
C LEU A 383 -0.34 -23.37 -5.88
N PRO A 384 0.17 -23.19 -7.12
CA PRO A 384 0.79 -24.29 -7.85
C PRO A 384 2.11 -24.67 -7.17
N LEU A 385 2.24 -25.94 -6.77
CA LEU A 385 3.46 -26.48 -6.14
C LEU A 385 3.88 -27.77 -6.87
N GLY A 386 4.82 -27.65 -7.80
CA GLY A 386 5.25 -28.77 -8.64
C GLY A 386 4.10 -29.33 -9.48
N LYS A 387 3.74 -30.61 -9.27
CA LYS A 387 2.59 -31.29 -9.93
C LYS A 387 1.26 -31.17 -9.16
N GLY A 388 1.24 -30.49 -8.02
CA GLY A 388 0.07 -30.37 -7.13
C GLY A 388 -0.38 -28.93 -6.91
N GLN A 389 -1.47 -28.77 -6.15
CA GLN A 389 -1.97 -27.49 -5.65
C GLN A 389 -1.93 -27.49 -4.13
N LEU A 390 -1.41 -26.40 -3.55
CA LEU A 390 -1.42 -26.14 -2.12
C LEU A 390 -2.45 -25.04 -1.83
N GLN A 391 -3.34 -25.32 -0.89
CA GLN A 391 -4.29 -24.35 -0.36
C GLN A 391 -3.97 -24.15 1.12
N PHE A 392 -4.08 -22.91 1.58
CA PHE A 392 -3.86 -22.55 2.97
C PHE A 392 -4.95 -21.60 3.44
N THR A 393 -5.12 -21.52 4.75
CA THR A 393 -6.10 -20.64 5.39
C THR A 393 -5.41 -19.75 6.40
N VAL A 394 -6.15 -18.73 6.83
CA VAL A 394 -5.68 -17.76 7.81
C VAL A 394 -6.74 -17.55 8.87
N SER A 395 -6.29 -17.34 10.10
CA SER A 395 -7.13 -16.96 11.23
C SER A 395 -6.83 -15.51 11.60
N LEU A 396 -7.88 -14.71 11.82
CA LEU A 396 -7.73 -13.28 12.07
C LEU A 396 -8.30 -12.88 13.42
N GLY A 397 -7.54 -12.10 14.17
CA GLY A 397 -8.00 -11.36 15.35
C GLY A 397 -8.24 -9.91 14.98
N VAL A 398 -9.33 -9.31 15.46
CA VAL A 398 -9.63 -7.88 15.26
C VAL A 398 -9.93 -7.22 16.60
N VAL A 399 -9.30 -6.09 16.85
CA VAL A 399 -9.54 -5.27 18.04
C VAL A 399 -9.64 -3.80 17.69
N GLU A 400 -10.43 -3.07 18.47
CA GLU A 400 -10.46 -1.61 18.48
C GLU A 400 -9.64 -1.09 19.66
N SER A 401 -8.95 0.05 19.45
CA SER A 401 -8.13 0.72 20.45
C SER A 401 -8.93 1.21 21.66
N ARG A 402 -8.42 1.03 22.89
CA ARG A 402 -9.00 1.57 24.13
C ARG A 402 -8.13 2.69 24.73
N ARG A 403 -8.74 3.73 25.32
CA ARG A 403 -8.04 4.99 25.71
C ARG A 403 -6.81 4.78 26.59
N GLU A 404 -6.90 3.84 27.52
CA GLU A 404 -5.88 3.57 28.54
C GLU A 404 -4.89 2.46 28.13
N GLU A 405 -4.98 1.95 26.91
CA GLU A 405 -4.25 0.77 26.46
C GLU A 405 -2.92 1.12 25.77
N THR A 406 -1.83 0.42 26.10
CA THR A 406 -0.53 0.53 25.42
C THR A 406 -0.50 -0.30 24.13
N ALA A 407 0.49 -0.08 23.26
CA ALA A 407 0.64 -0.86 22.04
C ALA A 407 0.83 -2.36 22.34
N GLU A 408 1.58 -2.70 23.39
CA GLU A 408 1.81 -4.08 23.82
C GLU A 408 0.53 -4.75 24.29
N GLN A 409 -0.28 -4.05 25.09
CA GLN A 409 -1.56 -4.57 25.59
C GLN A 409 -2.56 -4.78 24.44
N LEU A 410 -2.60 -3.85 23.49
CA LEU A 410 -3.44 -3.96 22.29
C LEU A 410 -2.98 -5.14 21.43
N MET A 411 -1.68 -5.28 21.22
CA MET A 411 -1.10 -6.41 20.47
C MET A 411 -1.32 -7.76 21.16
N LEU A 412 -1.34 -7.80 22.49
CA LEU A 412 -1.69 -9.00 23.23
C LEU A 412 -3.16 -9.38 23.00
N ARG A 413 -4.09 -8.42 23.11
CA ARG A 413 -5.53 -8.66 22.89
C ARG A 413 -5.85 -9.12 21.47
N VAL A 414 -5.19 -8.55 20.46
CA VAL A 414 -5.41 -9.00 19.06
C VAL A 414 -4.82 -10.39 18.83
N LYS A 415 -3.68 -10.71 19.46
CA LYS A 415 -3.07 -12.04 19.40
C LYS A 415 -3.91 -13.11 20.10
N GLU A 416 -4.56 -12.78 21.21
CA GLU A 416 -5.55 -13.65 21.85
C GLU A 416 -6.73 -13.94 20.90
N ALA A 417 -7.24 -12.91 20.21
CA ALA A 417 -8.34 -13.08 19.27
C ALA A 417 -7.95 -13.96 18.06
N SER A 418 -6.76 -13.77 17.48
CA SER A 418 -6.28 -14.58 16.35
C SER A 418 -5.98 -16.03 16.76
N ASN A 419 -5.46 -16.24 17.98
CA ASN A 419 -5.22 -17.56 18.55
C ASN A 419 -6.52 -18.31 18.80
N TYR A 420 -7.51 -17.62 19.36
CA TYR A 420 -8.84 -18.20 19.55
C TYR A 420 -9.46 -18.57 18.20
N ALA A 421 -9.36 -17.72 17.18
CA ALA A 421 -9.80 -18.05 15.82
C ALA A 421 -9.11 -19.32 15.28
N SER A 422 -7.80 -19.46 15.49
CA SER A 422 -7.04 -20.65 15.09
C SER A 422 -7.50 -21.91 15.85
N GLN A 423 -7.81 -21.80 17.15
CA GLN A 423 -8.31 -22.89 17.98
C GLN A 423 -9.73 -23.35 17.62
N GLN A 424 -10.56 -22.47 17.02
CA GLN A 424 -11.91 -22.79 16.54
C GLN A 424 -11.93 -23.54 15.19
N GLY A 425 -10.82 -24.20 14.81
CA GLY A 425 -10.68 -24.94 13.56
C GLY A 425 -10.06 -24.17 12.40
N GLY A 426 -9.54 -22.96 12.66
CA GLY A 426 -8.90 -22.12 11.65
C GLY A 426 -9.89 -21.44 10.69
N ASN A 427 -9.37 -20.70 9.70
CA ASN A 427 -10.15 -20.04 8.66
C ASN A 427 -11.34 -19.22 9.20
N CYS A 428 -11.14 -18.45 10.27
CA CYS A 428 -12.17 -17.56 10.81
C CYS A 428 -11.61 -16.24 11.32
N THR A 429 -12.51 -15.29 11.54
CA THR A 429 -12.24 -13.98 12.11
C THR A 429 -12.90 -13.89 13.48
N CYS A 430 -12.16 -13.46 14.49
CA CYS A 430 -12.65 -13.27 15.86
C CYS A 430 -12.35 -11.86 16.34
N HIS A 431 -13.20 -11.35 17.23
CA HIS A 431 -13.04 -10.06 17.87
C HIS A 431 -13.52 -10.11 19.33
N HIS A 432 -13.17 -9.08 20.10
CA HIS A 432 -13.64 -8.94 21.48
C HIS A 432 -14.99 -8.21 21.53
N VAL A 433 -15.95 -8.77 22.27
CA VAL A 433 -17.18 -8.12 22.73
C VAL A 433 -17.09 -8.01 24.26
N GLY A 434 -16.68 -6.84 24.76
CA GLY A 434 -16.33 -6.67 26.17
C GLY A 434 -15.05 -7.46 26.54
N GLU A 435 -15.19 -8.45 27.43
CA GLU A 435 -14.13 -9.40 27.82
C GLU A 435 -14.25 -10.77 27.10
N LYS A 436 -15.29 -10.98 26.29
CA LYS A 436 -15.51 -12.25 25.60
C LYS A 436 -15.01 -12.21 24.16
N LEU A 437 -14.39 -13.29 23.71
CA LEU A 437 -14.04 -13.50 22.31
C LEU A 437 -15.21 -14.12 21.56
N VAL A 438 -15.57 -13.51 20.42
CA VAL A 438 -16.70 -13.93 19.59
C VAL A 438 -16.25 -14.05 18.14
N LYS A 439 -16.78 -15.06 17.43
CA LYS A 439 -16.58 -15.22 15.99
C LYS A 439 -17.33 -14.11 15.27
N ALA A 440 -16.67 -13.40 14.35
CA ALA A 440 -17.33 -12.42 13.52
C ALA A 440 -18.34 -13.15 12.62
N THR A 441 -19.62 -12.85 12.81
CA THR A 441 -20.70 -13.26 11.92
C THR A 441 -21.18 -12.00 11.21
N ILE A 442 -21.43 -12.06 9.89
CA ILE A 442 -21.70 -10.91 9.00
C ILE A 442 -22.92 -10.04 9.47
N GLN A 443 -23.65 -10.43 10.50
CA GLN A 443 -24.84 -9.73 11.04
C GLN A 443 -24.69 -9.04 12.41
N GLU A 444 -23.58 -9.17 13.16
CA GLU A 444 -23.54 -8.65 14.55
C GLU A 444 -22.67 -7.40 14.79
N ALA A 445 -22.03 -6.85 13.76
CA ALA A 445 -21.11 -5.71 13.91
C ALA A 445 -21.76 -4.32 14.15
N THR A 446 -23.08 -4.26 14.37
CA THR A 446 -23.82 -3.00 14.64
C THR A 446 -24.32 -2.84 16.08
N ALA A 447 -24.07 -3.79 16.99
CA ALA A 447 -24.46 -3.66 18.39
C ALA A 447 -23.25 -3.27 19.26
N SER A 448 -23.00 -1.96 19.38
CA SER A 448 -22.13 -1.44 20.45
C SER A 448 -22.91 -1.48 21.77
N PRO A 449 -22.35 -1.99 22.89
CA PRO A 449 -22.98 -1.86 24.20
C PRO A 449 -22.90 -0.39 24.65
N ARG A 450 -23.99 0.09 25.24
CA ARG A 450 -24.07 1.40 25.93
C ARG A 450 -23.28 1.41 27.22
#